data_AF-A0A668SK81-F1
#
_entry.id   AF-A0A668SK81-F1
#
_cell.length_a   1.000
_cell.length_b   1.000
_cell.length_c   1.000
_cell.angle_alpha   90.00
_cell.angle_beta   90.00
_cell.angle_gamma   90.00
#
_symmetry.space_group_name_H-M   'P 1'
#
loop_
_entity.id
_entity.type
_entity.pdbx_description
1 polymer ?
#
loop_
_entity_poly.entity_id
_entity_poly.type
_entity_poly.pdbx_seq_one_letter_code
_entity_poly.pdbx_strand_id
1 'polypeptide(L)'
;MPESKMETWTDSQGKKIYPVTQQSQSNRIALLINTETFTTSLYKCRAVKDEKVMQNLLQTLGYEVVRCGDITAKMIDKPLKEFSEHPKLALTDSVFVTLVCYGGTGTEEFEIDQIFQHLNTKNCPALKDKPKIIIIHACRGVCVFVSVGEESADLLDRKQFVPTDDIESLSVNSVKGPRAQNEKDFIIFHSSTTYTGSYKHETYGSAFIQHIFEAVRKHCLTDDIEEIFRMVMQSFEEFPSEQMPTKERDTLTKRFYLFQS
;
A
#
# COMPACT_ATOMS: atom_id res chain seq x y z
N MET A 1 15.17 -38.32 14.23
CA MET A 1 15.67 -36.97 13.88
C MET A 1 15.16 -36.01 14.94
N PRO A 2 15.99 -35.19 15.59
CA PRO A 2 15.46 -34.18 16.49
C PRO A 2 14.74 -33.12 15.63
N GLU A 3 13.47 -32.87 15.94
CA GLU A 3 12.73 -31.73 15.42
C GLU A 3 13.52 -30.46 15.75
N SER A 4 13.99 -29.75 14.72
CA SER A 4 14.59 -28.43 14.91
C SER A 4 13.53 -27.54 15.57
N LYS A 5 13.71 -27.19 16.83
CA LYS A 5 12.89 -26.19 17.51
C LYS A 5 12.88 -24.94 16.63
N MET A 6 11.76 -24.65 15.96
CA MET A 6 11.59 -23.37 15.28
C MET A 6 11.69 -22.29 16.36
N GLU A 7 12.76 -21.50 16.33
CA GLU A 7 12.90 -20.33 17.19
C GLU A 7 11.64 -19.47 17.03
N THR A 8 10.90 -19.34 18.13
CA THR A 8 9.68 -18.55 18.15
C THR A 8 10.06 -17.16 18.59
N TRP A 9 10.04 -16.21 17.66
CA TRP A 9 10.35 -14.81 17.91
C TRP A 9 9.15 -14.15 18.57
N THR A 10 9.36 -13.47 19.69
CA THR A 10 8.30 -12.78 20.44
C THR A 10 8.72 -11.39 20.89
N ASP A 11 7.76 -10.47 20.98
CA ASP A 11 7.97 -9.16 21.61
C ASP A 11 7.99 -9.26 23.14
N SER A 12 8.18 -8.13 23.83
CA SER A 12 8.19 -8.03 25.29
C SER A 12 6.87 -8.46 25.96
N GLN A 13 5.78 -8.54 25.20
CA GLN A 13 4.47 -9.02 25.65
C GLN A 13 4.23 -10.49 25.30
N GLY A 14 5.22 -11.20 24.76
CA GLY A 14 5.13 -12.60 24.36
C GLY A 14 4.33 -12.82 23.06
N LYS A 15 4.04 -11.78 22.29
CA LYS A 15 3.32 -11.90 21.01
C LYS A 15 4.29 -12.26 19.90
N LYS A 16 3.88 -13.13 18.98
CA LYS A 16 4.73 -13.59 17.86
C LYS A 16 5.10 -12.43 16.95
N ILE A 17 6.37 -12.38 16.54
CA ILE A 17 6.90 -11.37 15.62
C ILE A 17 7.53 -12.01 14.38
N TYR A 18 7.56 -11.29 13.26
CA TYR A 18 8.35 -11.71 12.09
C TYR A 18 9.84 -11.56 12.41
N PRO A 19 10.70 -12.54 12.09
CA PRO A 19 12.13 -12.45 12.38
C PRO A 19 12.80 -11.39 11.50
N VAL A 20 13.65 -10.57 12.09
CA VAL A 20 14.45 -9.57 11.39
C VAL A 20 15.91 -9.71 11.83
N THR A 21 16.79 -10.04 10.90
CA THR A 21 18.23 -10.22 11.16
C THR A 21 19.02 -9.11 10.48
N GLN A 22 20.26 -8.86 10.92
CA GLN A 22 21.12 -7.87 10.25
C GLN A 22 21.36 -8.22 8.77
N GLN A 23 21.50 -9.52 8.46
CA GLN A 23 21.67 -9.98 7.09
C GLN A 23 20.40 -9.71 6.26
N SER A 24 19.22 -10.02 6.78
CA SER A 24 17.97 -9.78 6.06
C SER A 24 17.70 -8.29 5.86
N GLN A 25 17.99 -7.47 6.87
CA GLN A 25 17.89 -6.01 6.78
C GLN A 25 18.79 -5.44 5.68
N SER A 26 20.04 -5.90 5.57
CA SER A 26 20.97 -5.44 4.51
C SER A 26 20.55 -5.81 3.08
N ASN A 27 19.62 -6.76 2.93
CA ASN A 27 19.10 -7.23 1.65
C ASN A 27 17.68 -6.74 1.35
N ARG A 28 17.16 -5.82 2.17
CA ARG A 28 15.84 -5.24 1.99
C ARG A 28 15.73 -4.53 0.65
N ILE A 29 14.61 -4.76 -0.03
CA ILE A 29 14.28 -4.15 -1.30
C ILE A 29 12.81 -3.74 -1.33
N ALA A 30 12.54 -2.60 -1.94
CA ALA A 30 11.22 -2.05 -2.10
C ALA A 30 10.98 -1.64 -3.56
N LEU A 31 9.72 -1.69 -3.98
CA LEU A 31 9.27 -1.22 -5.28
C LEU A 31 8.50 0.08 -5.09
N LEU A 32 8.89 1.12 -5.83
CA LEU A 32 8.19 2.42 -5.86
C LEU A 32 7.76 2.69 -7.29
N ILE A 33 6.45 2.72 -7.52
CA ILE A 33 5.85 2.97 -8.82
C ILE A 33 5.12 4.31 -8.78
N ASN A 34 5.41 5.15 -9.77
CA ASN A 34 4.72 6.41 -10.01
C ASN A 34 4.09 6.37 -11.41
N THR A 35 2.77 6.55 -11.50
CA THR A 35 2.03 6.45 -12.77
C THR A 35 1.78 7.81 -13.41
N GLU A 36 1.94 7.94 -14.73
CA GLU A 36 1.80 9.20 -15.48
C GLU A 36 0.37 9.50 -16.00
N THR A 37 -0.69 9.15 -15.27
CA THR A 37 -2.06 9.54 -15.66
C THR A 37 -2.38 11.00 -15.27
N PHE A 38 -1.42 11.91 -15.45
CA PHE A 38 -1.57 13.29 -14.98
C PHE A 38 -2.38 14.11 -15.99
N THR A 39 -3.63 14.38 -15.64
CA THR A 39 -4.49 15.32 -16.37
C THR A 39 -4.05 16.77 -16.21
N THR A 40 -3.26 17.09 -15.18
CA THR A 40 -2.81 18.47 -14.88
C THR A 40 -1.35 18.53 -14.39
N SER A 41 -0.68 19.66 -14.64
CA SER A 41 0.70 19.92 -14.17
C SER A 41 0.85 19.88 -12.65
N LEU A 42 -0.20 20.26 -11.92
CA LEU A 42 -0.25 20.19 -10.46
C LEU A 42 -0.13 18.75 -9.94
N TYR A 43 -0.81 17.79 -10.56
CA TYR A 43 -0.72 16.39 -10.17
C TYR A 43 0.67 15.81 -10.43
N LYS A 44 1.29 16.17 -11.55
CA LYS A 44 2.68 15.79 -11.84
C LYS A 44 3.64 16.32 -10.77
N CYS A 45 3.52 17.59 -10.38
CA CYS A 45 4.36 18.18 -9.33
C CYS A 45 4.15 17.51 -7.96
N ARG A 46 2.92 17.12 -7.61
CA ARG A 46 2.63 16.42 -6.34
C ARG A 46 3.17 15.00 -6.33
N ALA A 47 2.97 14.25 -7.41
CA ALA A 47 3.47 12.88 -7.55
C ALA A 47 4.98 12.80 -7.40
N VAL A 48 5.72 13.70 -8.04
CA VAL A 48 7.20 13.76 -7.91
C VAL A 48 7.63 14.03 -6.47
N LYS A 49 6.88 14.85 -5.73
CA LYS A 49 7.19 15.14 -4.31
C LYS A 49 6.93 13.93 -3.43
N ASP A 50 5.77 13.30 -3.59
CA ASP A 50 5.40 12.10 -2.83
C ASP A 50 6.33 10.94 -3.11
N GLU A 51 6.69 10.72 -4.38
CA GLU A 51 7.68 9.74 -4.81
C GLU A 51 9.01 9.99 -4.08
N LYS A 52 9.49 11.24 -4.06
CA LYS A 52 10.75 11.59 -3.39
C LYS A 52 10.70 11.36 -1.87
N VAL A 53 9.58 11.69 -1.23
CA VAL A 53 9.38 11.48 0.21
C VAL A 53 9.38 9.99 0.53
N MET A 54 8.64 9.19 -0.24
CA MET A 54 8.58 7.74 -0.06
C MET A 54 9.92 7.06 -0.37
N GLN A 55 10.62 7.48 -1.42
CA GLN A 55 11.95 6.98 -1.72
C GLN A 55 12.91 7.22 -0.54
N ASN A 56 12.96 8.45 -0.02
CA ASN A 56 13.82 8.80 1.11
C ASN A 56 13.43 8.01 2.37
N LEU A 57 12.13 7.84 2.62
CA LEU A 57 11.62 7.07 3.76
C LEU A 57 12.10 5.62 3.69
N LEU A 58 11.85 4.95 2.57
CA LEU A 58 12.21 3.54 2.37
C LEU A 58 13.73 3.33 2.46
N GLN A 59 14.52 4.23 1.89
CA GLN A 59 15.98 4.20 2.02
C GLN A 59 16.43 4.36 3.48
N THR A 60 15.79 5.25 4.24
CA THR A 60 16.08 5.45 5.67
C THR A 60 15.73 4.21 6.50
N LEU A 61 14.72 3.44 6.07
CA LEU A 61 14.36 2.15 6.67
C LEU A 61 15.27 0.98 6.26
N GLY A 62 16.30 1.25 5.45
CA GLY A 62 17.28 0.26 4.99
C GLY A 62 16.88 -0.50 3.72
N TYR A 63 15.85 -0.07 2.99
CA TYR A 63 15.44 -0.71 1.74
C TYR A 63 16.19 -0.10 0.54
N GLU A 64 16.70 -0.94 -0.33
CA GLU A 64 17.04 -0.53 -1.70
C GLU A 64 15.74 -0.30 -2.49
N VAL A 65 15.61 0.86 -3.12
CA VAL A 65 14.37 1.24 -3.81
C VAL A 65 14.53 1.07 -5.32
N VAL A 66 13.78 0.13 -5.88
CA VAL A 66 13.58 -0.01 -7.33
C VAL A 66 12.49 0.97 -7.74
N ARG A 67 12.87 1.98 -8.52
CA ARG A 67 11.99 3.07 -8.94
C ARG A 67 11.50 2.84 -10.36
N CYS A 68 10.18 2.83 -10.53
CA CYS A 68 9.51 2.75 -11.83
C CYS A 68 8.63 3.99 -12.01
N GLY A 69 9.21 5.03 -12.60
CA GLY A 69 8.50 6.25 -12.95
C GLY A 69 7.93 6.21 -14.37
N ASP A 70 6.97 7.09 -14.63
CA ASP A 70 6.45 7.39 -15.98
C ASP A 70 5.82 6.18 -16.71
N ILE A 71 5.19 5.27 -15.96
CA ILE A 71 4.47 4.13 -16.55
C ILE A 71 2.95 4.32 -16.48
N THR A 72 2.24 3.83 -17.50
CA THR A 72 0.77 3.79 -17.48
C THR A 72 0.27 2.71 -16.50
N ALA A 73 -0.93 2.87 -15.93
CA ALA A 73 -1.53 1.87 -15.03
C ALA A 73 -1.55 0.44 -15.62
N LYS A 74 -1.83 0.33 -16.92
CA LYS A 74 -1.80 -0.94 -17.69
C LYS A 74 -0.42 -1.60 -17.78
N MET A 75 0.65 -0.88 -17.43
CA MET A 75 2.03 -1.37 -17.50
C MET A 75 2.61 -1.73 -16.14
N ILE A 76 1.85 -1.63 -15.04
CA ILE A 76 2.33 -1.95 -13.69
C ILE A 76 2.65 -3.45 -13.52
N ASP A 77 2.00 -4.32 -14.30
CA ASP A 77 2.24 -5.77 -14.31
C ASP A 77 3.71 -6.12 -14.54
N LYS A 78 4.36 -5.45 -15.50
CA LYS A 78 5.76 -5.73 -15.86
C LYS A 78 6.73 -5.43 -14.70
N PRO A 79 6.73 -4.23 -14.08
CA PRO A 79 7.51 -3.97 -12.87
C PRO A 79 7.22 -4.92 -11.71
N LEU A 80 5.96 -5.30 -11.48
CA LEU A 80 5.61 -6.25 -10.42
C LEU A 80 6.21 -7.63 -10.69
N LYS A 81 6.16 -8.08 -11.93
CA LYS A 81 6.77 -9.35 -12.36
C LYS A 81 8.30 -9.31 -12.25
N GLU A 82 8.94 -8.27 -12.75
CA GLU A 82 10.40 -8.11 -12.63
C GLU A 82 10.83 -8.03 -11.16
N PHE A 83 10.03 -7.38 -10.31
CA PHE A 83 10.27 -7.32 -8.89
C PHE A 83 10.10 -8.68 -8.20
N SER A 84 9.06 -9.46 -8.55
CA SER A 84 8.80 -10.79 -7.95
C SER A 84 9.90 -11.82 -8.25
N GLU A 85 10.68 -11.59 -9.31
CA GLU A 85 11.83 -12.39 -9.72
C GLU A 85 13.17 -11.87 -9.16
N HIS A 86 13.17 -10.78 -8.38
CA HIS A 86 14.40 -10.12 -7.93
C HIS A 86 15.21 -11.00 -6.95
N PRO A 87 16.53 -11.21 -7.17
CA PRO A 87 17.32 -12.17 -6.39
C PRO A 87 17.42 -11.84 -4.89
N LYS A 88 17.35 -10.55 -4.52
CA LYS A 88 17.35 -10.13 -3.10
C LYS A 88 16.14 -10.60 -2.31
N LEU A 89 15.02 -10.94 -2.95
CA LEU A 89 13.81 -11.39 -2.25
C LEU A 89 14.03 -12.66 -1.42
N ALA A 90 14.94 -13.53 -1.84
CA ALA A 90 15.29 -14.72 -1.06
C ALA A 90 15.95 -14.36 0.28
N LEU A 91 16.70 -13.26 0.30
CA LEU A 91 17.54 -12.84 1.42
C LEU A 91 16.88 -11.79 2.33
N THR A 92 15.89 -11.04 1.84
CA THR A 92 15.18 -10.02 2.64
C THR A 92 14.28 -10.65 3.72
N ASP A 93 13.95 -9.88 4.75
CA ASP A 93 12.90 -10.22 5.74
C ASP A 93 11.52 -9.72 5.31
N SER A 94 11.44 -8.69 4.48
CA SER A 94 10.20 -7.99 4.16
C SER A 94 10.32 -7.19 2.87
N VAL A 95 9.19 -6.74 2.33
CA VAL A 95 9.16 -5.83 1.18
C VAL A 95 8.12 -4.73 1.36
N PHE A 96 8.43 -3.57 0.79
CA PHE A 96 7.46 -2.51 0.55
C PHE A 96 7.15 -2.41 -0.94
N VAL A 97 5.88 -2.24 -1.28
CA VAL A 97 5.44 -1.83 -2.61
C VAL A 97 4.62 -0.57 -2.46
N THR A 98 5.08 0.53 -3.02
CA THR A 98 4.40 1.82 -2.96
C THR A 98 3.91 2.20 -4.34
N LEU A 99 2.62 2.47 -4.46
CA LEU A 99 1.99 2.99 -5.66
C LEU A 99 1.57 4.44 -5.41
N VAL A 100 2.10 5.35 -6.21
CA VAL A 100 1.72 6.76 -6.22
C VAL A 100 1.01 7.06 -7.52
N CYS A 101 -0.31 7.23 -7.45
CA CYS A 101 -1.17 7.39 -8.62
C CYS A 101 -2.03 8.65 -8.47
N TYR A 102 -1.92 9.58 -9.41
CA TYR A 102 -2.76 10.78 -9.48
C TYR A 102 -3.51 10.83 -10.82
N GLY A 103 -4.75 11.32 -10.81
CA GLY A 103 -5.45 11.78 -12.02
C GLY A 103 -6.18 10.72 -12.87
N GLY A 104 -6.47 9.52 -12.36
CA GLY A 104 -7.29 8.51 -13.07
C GLY A 104 -8.77 8.52 -12.68
N THR A 105 -9.64 7.97 -13.54
CA THR A 105 -11.04 7.61 -13.22
C THR A 105 -11.06 6.45 -12.23
N GLY A 106 -10.71 6.73 -10.98
CA GLY A 106 -10.59 5.73 -9.93
C GLY A 106 -9.51 4.68 -10.21
N THR A 107 -9.35 3.78 -9.26
CA THR A 107 -8.55 2.55 -9.36
C THR A 107 -9.05 1.57 -10.43
N GLU A 108 -9.94 1.98 -11.34
CA GLU A 108 -10.62 1.08 -12.28
C GLU A 108 -9.71 0.51 -13.39
N GLU A 109 -8.51 1.06 -13.61
CA GLU A 109 -7.54 0.45 -14.55
C GLU A 109 -6.43 -0.38 -13.88
N PHE A 110 -6.30 -0.35 -12.56
CA PHE A 110 -5.29 -1.12 -11.83
C PHE A 110 -5.93 -2.06 -10.83
N GLU A 111 -5.98 -3.34 -11.19
CA GLU A 111 -6.42 -4.40 -10.29
C GLU A 111 -5.36 -4.58 -9.20
N ILE A 112 -5.67 -4.11 -7.99
CA ILE A 112 -4.92 -4.41 -6.76
C ILE A 112 -4.62 -5.93 -6.65
N ASP A 113 -5.52 -6.76 -7.19
CA ASP A 113 -5.36 -8.21 -7.33
C ASP A 113 -4.06 -8.63 -8.04
N GLN A 114 -3.54 -7.84 -8.98
CA GLN A 114 -2.28 -8.14 -9.67
C GLN A 114 -1.09 -8.13 -8.70
N ILE A 115 -1.06 -7.24 -7.71
CA ILE A 115 -0.01 -7.24 -6.68
C ILE A 115 -0.01 -8.56 -5.92
N PHE A 116 -1.20 -9.01 -5.48
CA PHE A 116 -1.35 -10.28 -4.79
C PHE A 116 -0.99 -11.44 -5.69
N GLN A 117 -1.41 -11.41 -6.96
CA GLN A 117 -1.09 -12.46 -7.91
C GLN A 117 0.42 -12.60 -8.09
N HIS A 118 1.18 -11.51 -8.21
CA HIS A 118 2.63 -11.58 -8.39
C HIS A 118 3.39 -11.93 -7.11
N LEU A 119 2.93 -11.45 -5.94
CA LEU A 119 3.67 -11.58 -4.68
C LEU A 119 3.14 -12.66 -3.74
N ASN A 120 2.12 -13.42 -4.14
CA ASN A 120 1.60 -14.54 -3.34
C ASN A 120 2.63 -15.68 -3.22
N THR A 121 2.34 -16.61 -2.30
CA THR A 121 3.23 -17.75 -1.98
C THR A 121 3.53 -18.65 -3.19
N LYS A 122 2.61 -18.72 -4.16
CA LYS A 122 2.76 -19.58 -5.35
C LYS A 122 3.70 -18.94 -6.38
N ASN A 123 3.51 -17.66 -6.64
CA ASN A 123 4.19 -16.93 -7.72
C ASN A 123 5.49 -16.27 -7.25
N CYS A 124 5.60 -15.92 -5.97
CA CYS A 124 6.84 -15.45 -5.35
C CYS A 124 7.17 -16.26 -4.07
N PRO A 125 7.69 -17.50 -4.21
CA PRO A 125 8.05 -18.34 -3.07
C PRO A 125 9.11 -17.70 -2.16
N ALA A 126 9.93 -16.80 -2.70
CA ALA A 126 10.95 -16.06 -1.96
C ALA A 126 10.37 -15.17 -0.85
N LEU A 127 9.10 -14.75 -0.98
CA LEU A 127 8.37 -13.94 -0.01
C LEU A 127 7.37 -14.73 0.84
N LYS A 128 7.44 -16.06 0.81
CA LYS A 128 6.65 -16.91 1.71
C LYS A 128 7.02 -16.62 3.17
N ASP A 129 6.01 -16.47 4.03
CA ASP A 129 6.16 -16.21 5.47
C ASP A 129 6.85 -14.87 5.82
N LYS A 130 6.96 -13.95 4.86
CA LYS A 130 7.57 -12.62 5.00
C LYS A 130 6.53 -11.51 4.80
N PRO A 131 6.50 -10.44 5.62
CA PRO A 131 5.52 -9.38 5.48
C PRO A 131 5.71 -8.58 4.17
N LYS A 132 4.58 -8.34 3.50
CA LYS A 132 4.44 -7.62 2.23
C LYS A 132 3.56 -6.40 2.47
N ILE A 133 4.22 -5.25 2.63
CA ILE A 133 3.58 -3.99 3.01
C ILE A 133 3.30 -3.19 1.73
N ILE A 134 2.03 -2.94 1.43
CA ILE A 134 1.61 -2.26 0.21
C ILE A 134 1.02 -0.91 0.59
N ILE A 135 1.59 0.19 0.08
CA ILE A 135 1.08 1.55 0.29
C ILE A 135 0.50 2.02 -1.03
N ILE A 136 -0.77 2.42 -1.03
CA ILE A 136 -1.47 2.86 -2.24
C ILE A 136 -1.99 4.28 -2.01
N HIS A 137 -1.37 5.23 -2.70
CA HIS A 137 -1.90 6.58 -2.81
C HIS A 137 -2.62 6.75 -4.15
N ALA A 138 -3.95 6.62 -4.12
CA ALA A 138 -4.81 6.76 -5.29
C ALA A 138 -6.21 7.26 -4.89
N CYS A 139 -6.91 7.93 -5.81
CA CYS A 139 -8.31 8.33 -5.62
C CYS A 139 -9.25 7.12 -5.70
N ARG A 140 -10.27 7.07 -4.83
CA ARG A 140 -11.37 6.09 -4.92
C ARG A 140 -12.55 6.72 -5.69
N GLY A 141 -12.99 6.05 -6.77
CA GLY A 141 -14.19 6.42 -7.52
C GLY A 141 -13.97 7.15 -8.85
N VAL A 142 -15.02 7.22 -9.66
CA VAL A 142 -15.06 7.81 -11.01
C VAL A 142 -14.77 9.31 -10.97
N CYS A 143 -13.76 9.78 -11.70
CA CYS A 143 -13.59 11.20 -12.00
C CYS A 143 -14.74 11.67 -12.90
N VAL A 144 -15.69 12.41 -12.35
CA VAL A 144 -16.56 13.25 -13.19
C VAL A 144 -15.74 14.47 -13.59
N PHE A 145 -15.35 14.54 -14.86
CA PHE A 145 -14.67 15.71 -15.42
C PHE A 145 -15.59 16.93 -15.31
N VAL A 146 -15.33 17.83 -14.36
CA VAL A 146 -15.82 19.21 -14.50
C VAL A 146 -14.78 19.94 -15.34
N SER A 147 -14.99 19.90 -16.65
CA SER A 147 -14.28 20.75 -17.60
C SER A 147 -14.43 22.19 -17.14
N VAL A 148 -13.31 22.84 -16.76
CA VAL A 148 -13.31 24.29 -16.54
C VAL A 148 -13.40 24.93 -17.91
N GLY A 149 -14.64 25.20 -18.32
CA GLY A 149 -14.98 25.85 -19.56
C GLY A 149 -16.30 26.58 -19.39
N GLU A 150 -16.19 27.86 -19.04
CA GLU A 150 -17.18 28.93 -19.16
C GLU A 150 -18.40 28.91 -18.22
N GLU A 151 -18.73 30.12 -17.78
CA GLU A 151 -19.77 30.47 -16.81
C GLU A 151 -21.13 29.86 -17.15
N SER A 152 -21.73 29.14 -16.21
CA SER A 152 -23.18 29.20 -15.98
C SER A 152 -23.54 28.61 -14.63
N ALA A 153 -24.43 29.34 -13.95
CA ALA A 153 -25.00 29.05 -12.65
C ALA A 153 -25.99 27.86 -12.70
N ASP A 154 -26.19 27.27 -11.52
CA ASP A 154 -27.27 26.38 -11.12
C ASP A 154 -27.42 25.03 -11.86
N LEU A 155 -27.21 23.93 -11.14
CA LEU A 155 -28.31 23.24 -10.45
C LEU A 155 -27.80 21.97 -9.73
N LEU A 156 -28.24 21.86 -8.47
CA LEU A 156 -28.19 20.68 -7.63
C LEU A 156 -28.93 19.52 -8.32
N ASP A 157 -28.30 18.36 -8.49
CA ASP A 157 -29.06 17.09 -8.44
C ASP A 157 -28.24 15.99 -7.76
N ARG A 158 -28.59 15.78 -6.49
CA ARG A 158 -28.06 14.77 -5.59
C ARG A 158 -28.81 13.47 -5.90
N LYS A 159 -28.32 12.65 -6.83
CA LYS A 159 -28.76 11.25 -6.92
C LYS A 159 -28.14 10.46 -5.77
N GLN A 160 -28.82 10.47 -4.63
CA GLN A 160 -28.71 9.45 -3.60
C GLN A 160 -28.96 8.08 -4.24
N PHE A 161 -27.93 7.24 -4.32
CA PHE A 161 -28.16 5.81 -4.48
C PHE A 161 -28.53 5.24 -3.11
N VAL A 162 -29.80 4.87 -3.00
CA VAL A 162 -30.37 4.06 -1.92
C VAL A 162 -29.77 2.66 -2.02
N PRO A 163 -29.26 2.05 -0.94
CA PRO A 163 -28.88 0.64 -0.98
C PRO A 163 -30.17 -0.20 -1.01
N THR A 164 -30.41 -0.91 -2.10
CA THR A 164 -31.40 -1.99 -2.13
C THR A 164 -30.71 -3.28 -1.73
N ASP A 165 -31.16 -3.84 -0.60
CA ASP A 165 -30.88 -5.20 -0.18
C ASP A 165 -31.33 -6.17 -1.27
N ASP A 166 -30.40 -6.91 -1.88
CA ASP A 166 -30.70 -8.15 -2.59
C ASP A 166 -29.62 -9.18 -2.26
N ILE A 167 -29.98 -10.04 -1.31
CA ILE A 167 -29.34 -11.32 -1.02
C ILE A 167 -29.76 -12.28 -2.14
N GLU A 168 -28.85 -12.63 -3.05
CA GLU A 168 -28.97 -13.91 -3.76
C GLU A 168 -27.66 -14.69 -3.79
N SER A 169 -27.76 -15.83 -3.11
CA SER A 169 -26.83 -16.94 -3.03
C SER A 169 -26.54 -17.56 -4.40
N LEU A 170 -25.27 -17.77 -4.71
CA LEU A 170 -24.83 -18.85 -5.60
C LEU A 170 -23.63 -19.58 -4.99
N SER A 171 -23.94 -20.57 -4.15
CA SER A 171 -23.15 -21.80 -4.07
C SER A 171 -23.39 -22.59 -5.37
N VAL A 172 -22.49 -23.41 -5.94
CA VAL A 172 -21.72 -24.48 -5.33
C VAL A 172 -20.57 -24.91 -6.28
N ASN A 173 -19.55 -25.54 -5.68
CA ASN A 173 -18.68 -26.59 -6.25
C ASN A 173 -17.49 -26.20 -7.13
N SER A 174 -16.37 -25.94 -6.46
CA SER A 174 -15.07 -26.44 -6.93
C SER A 174 -14.31 -27.03 -5.75
N VAL A 175 -14.23 -28.36 -5.74
CA VAL A 175 -13.37 -29.14 -4.85
C VAL A 175 -11.94 -28.64 -5.05
N LYS A 176 -11.40 -27.94 -4.05
CA LYS A 176 -9.96 -27.64 -3.97
C LYS A 176 -9.49 -28.26 -2.67
N GLY A 177 -8.49 -29.14 -2.76
CA GLY A 177 -7.77 -29.73 -1.63
C GLY A 177 -7.16 -28.66 -0.72
N PRO A 178 -6.27 -29.00 0.23
CA PRO A 178 -5.78 -28.05 1.23
C PRO A 178 -5.21 -26.84 0.50
N ARG A 179 -5.95 -25.73 0.49
CA ARG A 179 -5.50 -24.48 -0.12
C ARG A 179 -4.33 -24.07 0.75
N ALA A 180 -3.10 -24.29 0.28
CA ALA A 180 -2.00 -23.48 0.74
C ALA A 180 -2.53 -22.04 0.73
N GLN A 181 -2.44 -21.36 1.86
CA GLN A 181 -2.90 -19.98 2.02
C GLN A 181 -2.09 -19.14 1.03
N ASN A 182 -2.57 -19.02 -0.20
CA ASN A 182 -1.79 -18.42 -1.29
C ASN A 182 -1.49 -16.96 -0.93
N GLU A 183 -2.50 -16.28 -0.38
CA GLU A 183 -2.41 -14.91 0.13
C GLU A 183 -2.20 -14.95 1.65
N LYS A 184 -0.96 -14.70 2.08
CA LYS A 184 -0.57 -14.62 3.49
C LYS A 184 0.52 -13.57 3.65
N ASP A 185 0.53 -12.93 4.82
CA ASP A 185 1.51 -11.95 5.23
C ASP A 185 1.48 -10.67 4.37
N PHE A 186 0.29 -10.20 3.99
CA PHE A 186 0.07 -8.91 3.33
C PHE A 186 -0.59 -7.91 4.27
N ILE A 187 -0.32 -6.63 4.03
CA ILE A 187 -1.11 -5.53 4.56
C ILE A 187 -1.15 -4.42 3.51
N ILE A 188 -2.34 -3.90 3.20
CA ILE A 188 -2.51 -2.72 2.34
C ILE A 188 -2.84 -1.54 3.20
N PHE A 189 -2.19 -0.40 2.95
CA PHE A 189 -2.58 0.89 3.49
C PHE A 189 -2.89 1.85 2.37
N HIS A 190 -4.16 2.19 2.25
CA HIS A 190 -4.70 2.99 1.15
C HIS A 190 -5.06 4.39 1.64
N SER A 191 -4.78 5.41 0.84
CA SER A 191 -5.06 6.81 1.20
C SER A 191 -6.55 7.16 1.30
N SER A 192 -7.45 6.25 0.91
CA SER A 192 -8.92 6.39 0.84
C SER A 192 -9.44 7.83 0.73
N THR A 193 -9.03 8.53 -0.33
CA THR A 193 -9.59 9.84 -0.67
C THR A 193 -10.83 9.63 -1.52
N THR A 194 -12.03 9.89 -0.99
CA THR A 194 -13.11 10.45 -1.82
C THR A 194 -12.60 11.79 -2.34
N TYR A 195 -12.90 12.14 -3.59
CA TYR A 195 -12.41 13.37 -4.22
C TYR A 195 -12.84 14.60 -3.40
N THR A 196 -11.97 15.03 -2.49
CA THR A 196 -12.06 16.32 -1.83
C THR A 196 -10.87 17.12 -2.33
N GLY A 197 -11.15 18.08 -3.20
CA GLY A 197 -10.17 19.05 -3.70
C GLY A 197 -9.64 20.01 -2.62
N SER A 198 -9.67 19.60 -1.36
CA SER A 198 -9.45 20.44 -0.18
C SER A 198 -8.00 20.47 0.29
N TYR A 199 -7.18 19.44 0.06
CA TYR A 199 -5.76 19.53 0.42
C TYR A 199 -4.90 20.16 -0.68
N LYS A 200 -4.64 21.45 -0.50
CA LYS A 200 -3.83 22.31 -1.39
C LYS A 200 -2.52 22.74 -0.74
N HIS A 201 -1.76 21.81 -0.16
CA HIS A 201 -0.39 22.13 0.24
C HIS A 201 0.56 21.94 -0.94
N GLU A 202 0.65 22.96 -1.80
CA GLU A 202 1.47 22.95 -3.02
C GLU A 202 2.95 22.65 -2.74
N THR A 203 3.44 22.93 -1.54
CA THR A 203 4.86 22.85 -1.17
C THR A 203 5.35 21.43 -0.86
N TYR A 204 4.59 20.58 -0.16
CA TYR A 204 5.14 19.39 0.51
C TYR A 204 4.63 18.03 -0.02
N GLY A 205 3.68 17.99 -0.95
CA GLY A 205 3.07 16.72 -1.41
C GLY A 205 1.75 16.43 -0.72
N SER A 206 1.27 15.17 -0.77
CA SER A 206 0.00 14.77 -0.17
C SER A 206 0.08 14.64 1.34
N ALA A 207 -1.03 14.94 2.02
CA ALA A 207 -1.14 14.72 3.46
C ALA A 207 -0.83 13.26 3.80
N PHE A 208 -1.41 12.31 3.07
CA PHE A 208 -1.23 10.87 3.32
C PHE A 208 0.24 10.45 3.44
N ILE A 209 1.05 10.81 2.44
CA ILE A 209 2.47 10.44 2.41
C ILE A 209 3.24 11.16 3.52
N GLN A 210 2.90 12.42 3.82
CA GLN A 210 3.54 13.16 4.92
C GLN A 210 3.21 12.56 6.29
N HIS A 211 1.96 12.21 6.55
CA HIS A 211 1.53 11.58 7.80
C HIS A 211 2.17 10.19 7.97
N ILE A 212 2.32 9.39 6.90
CA ILE A 212 3.11 8.14 6.93
C ILE A 212 4.56 8.43 7.30
N PHE A 213 5.20 9.38 6.61
CA PHE A 213 6.59 9.74 6.88
C PHE A 213 6.80 10.13 8.34
N GLU A 214 5.92 10.98 8.89
CA GLU A 214 6.00 11.40 10.27
C GLU A 214 5.77 10.27 11.27
N ALA A 215 4.74 9.44 11.06
CA ALA A 215 4.44 8.32 11.94
C ALA A 215 5.58 7.31 11.96
N VAL A 216 6.08 6.91 10.79
CA VAL A 216 7.22 6.00 10.68
C VAL A 216 8.46 6.61 11.35
N ARG A 217 8.77 7.89 11.12
CA ARG A 217 9.94 8.55 11.74
C ARG A 217 9.87 8.55 13.27
N LYS A 218 8.67 8.69 13.85
CA LYS A 218 8.46 8.72 15.30
C LYS A 218 8.44 7.33 15.93
N HIS A 219 7.95 6.32 15.20
CA HIS A 219 7.52 5.04 15.79
C HIS A 219 8.22 3.80 15.23
N CYS A 220 9.05 3.90 14.19
CA CYS A 220 9.66 2.72 13.54
C CYS A 220 10.57 1.87 14.43
N LEU A 221 11.06 2.43 15.54
CA LEU A 221 11.91 1.73 16.51
C LEU A 221 11.13 1.05 17.63
N THR A 222 9.86 1.42 17.85
CA THR A 222 9.09 1.03 19.03
C THR A 222 7.83 0.24 18.70
N ASP A 223 7.19 0.55 17.57
CA ASP A 223 5.86 0.06 17.23
C ASP A 223 5.87 -0.79 15.97
N ASP A 224 4.93 -1.75 15.89
CA ASP A 224 4.76 -2.58 14.71
C ASP A 224 3.99 -1.82 13.60
N ILE A 225 4.10 -2.31 12.35
CA ILE A 225 3.56 -1.60 11.19
C ILE A 225 2.03 -1.36 11.26
N GLU A 226 1.27 -2.27 11.88
CA GLU A 226 -0.17 -2.09 12.01
C GLU A 226 -0.50 -0.93 12.95
N GLU A 227 0.27 -0.80 14.02
CA GLU A 227 0.14 0.27 15.00
C GLU A 227 0.58 1.61 14.40
N ILE A 228 1.66 1.63 13.61
CA ILE A 228 2.08 2.83 12.86
C ILE A 228 0.95 3.28 11.92
N PHE A 229 0.34 2.36 11.17
CA PHE A 229 -0.81 2.69 10.30
C PHE A 229 -2.01 3.20 11.10
N ARG A 230 -2.28 2.61 12.27
CA ARG A 230 -3.34 3.08 13.18
C ARG A 230 -3.08 4.53 13.63
N MET A 231 -1.84 4.88 13.98
CA MET A 231 -1.46 6.25 14.34
C MET A 231 -1.61 7.23 13.18
N VAL A 232 -1.30 6.80 11.94
CA VAL A 232 -1.59 7.61 10.76
C VAL A 232 -3.10 7.85 10.66
N MET A 233 -3.94 6.82 10.77
CA MET A 233 -5.40 6.98 10.74
C MET A 233 -5.89 7.97 11.80
N GLN A 234 -5.39 7.88 13.05
CA GLN A 234 -5.72 8.83 14.12
C GLN A 234 -5.35 10.27 13.78
N SER A 235 -4.19 10.48 13.16
CA SER A 235 -3.79 11.83 12.75
C SER A 235 -4.71 12.45 11.70
N PHE A 236 -5.50 11.63 10.98
CA PHE A 236 -6.55 12.10 10.08
C PHE A 236 -7.89 12.40 10.77
N GLU A 237 -8.12 11.93 12.00
CA GLU A 237 -9.30 12.32 12.80
C GLU A 237 -9.24 13.79 13.22
N GLU A 238 -8.03 14.27 13.53
CA GLU A 238 -7.76 15.66 13.93
C GLU A 238 -7.53 16.59 12.72
N PHE A 239 -7.38 16.01 11.53
CA PHE A 239 -7.04 16.74 10.32
C PHE A 239 -8.30 17.23 9.59
N PRO A 240 -8.35 18.48 9.12
CA PRO A 240 -9.54 19.05 8.47
C PRO A 240 -9.69 18.54 7.02
N SER A 241 -9.91 17.24 6.85
CA SER A 241 -10.15 16.57 5.57
C SER A 241 -11.19 15.46 5.74
N GLU A 242 -11.93 15.14 4.67
CA GLU A 242 -12.80 13.94 4.64
C GLU A 242 -12.00 12.67 4.33
N GLN A 243 -10.68 12.79 4.21
CA GLN A 243 -9.79 11.66 3.98
C GLN A 243 -9.62 10.82 5.24
N MET A 244 -9.84 9.51 5.12
CA MET A 244 -9.56 8.55 6.20
C MET A 244 -8.83 7.33 5.63
N PRO A 245 -7.49 7.26 5.75
CA PRO A 245 -6.73 6.11 5.28
C PRO A 245 -7.26 4.79 5.84
N THR A 246 -7.12 3.72 5.07
CA THR A 246 -7.73 2.43 5.42
C THR A 246 -6.73 1.30 5.29
N LYS A 247 -6.71 0.42 6.29
CA LYS A 247 -6.03 -0.88 6.21
C LYS A 247 -6.93 -1.87 5.48
N GLU A 248 -6.40 -2.54 4.46
CA GLU A 248 -7.15 -3.50 3.66
C GLU A 248 -6.37 -4.79 3.45
N ARG A 249 -7.12 -5.89 3.25
CA ARG A 249 -6.57 -7.23 2.94
C ARG A 249 -5.40 -7.64 3.86
N ASP A 250 -5.57 -7.32 5.14
CA ASP A 250 -4.58 -7.64 6.17
C ASP A 250 -4.61 -9.14 6.47
N THR A 251 -3.50 -9.79 6.18
CA THR A 251 -3.25 -11.22 6.39
C THR A 251 -1.93 -11.43 7.12
N LEU A 252 -1.41 -10.41 7.80
CA LEU A 252 -0.29 -10.56 8.72
C LEU A 252 -0.67 -11.54 9.83
N THR A 253 0.25 -12.44 10.17
CA THR A 253 0.03 -13.47 11.19
C THR A 253 0.88 -13.25 12.44
N LYS A 254 1.75 -12.23 12.40
CA LYS A 254 2.70 -11.85 13.45
C LYS A 254 2.88 -10.34 13.40
N ARG A 255 3.41 -9.74 14.46
CA ARG A 255 3.78 -8.32 14.45
C ARG A 255 5.03 -8.11 13.63
N PHE A 256 5.01 -7.10 12.76
CA PHE A 256 6.19 -6.70 12.01
C PHE A 256 6.75 -5.40 12.56
N TYR A 257 7.86 -5.50 13.29
CA TYR A 257 8.68 -4.36 13.69
C TYR A 257 9.75 -4.13 12.63
N LEU A 258 9.89 -2.88 12.17
CA LEU A 258 10.86 -2.51 11.13
C LEU A 258 12.30 -2.76 11.59
N PHE A 259 12.56 -2.56 12.88
CA PHE A 259 13.82 -2.85 13.54
C PHE A 259 13.56 -3.71 14.77
N GLN A 260 14.42 -4.70 15.00
CA GLN A 260 14.44 -5.48 16.22
C GLN A 260 15.66 -5.07 17.03
N SER A 261 15.42 -4.75 18.31
CA SER A 261 16.45 -4.47 19.31
C SER A 261 17.05 -5.75 19.86
#